data_AF-A0AAN6JCC2-F1
#
_entry.id   AF-A0AAN6JCC2-F1
#
_cell.length_a   1.000
_cell.length_b   1.000
_cell.length_c   1.000
_cell.angle_alpha   90.00
_cell.angle_beta   90.00
_cell.angle_gamma   90.00
#
_symmetry.space_group_name_H-M   'P 1'
#
loop_
_entity.id
_entity.type
_entity.pdbx_description
1 polymer ?
#
loop_
_entity_poly.entity_id
_entity_poly.type
_entity_poly.pdbx_seq_one_letter_code
_entity_poly.pdbx_strand_id
1 'polypeptide(L)'
;MFSNRAPHMLKNDWHPYSALAIILKDTYIVTDTARGTLGDSFSAPLANTAHYTYLQGVQAGFMKDDDAKLVQLYLPASQGNLVGQMTKADVNMNSSHQISKDTVADLLCGIHLAASVEGMAFCKHLGGIDRPLMYEIISKAAGWNAMFTKCIPGMLEKDSWSLADCAEAEEVGRKLSEAVEKCRKIGYPCPMAAAALQQFTFASLRDRKLTSLGRGDR
;
A
#
# COMPACT_ATOMS: atom_id res chain seq x y z
N MET A 1 4.87 8.33 7.40
CA MET A 1 5.65 7.19 7.96
C MET A 1 7.03 6.95 7.33
N PHE A 2 7.19 6.91 6.00
CA PHE A 2 8.47 6.55 5.37
C PHE A 2 9.68 7.39 5.84
N SER A 3 9.51 8.71 5.98
CA SER A 3 10.54 9.62 6.50
C SER A 3 11.02 9.30 7.92
N ASN A 4 10.20 8.61 8.71
CA ASN A 4 10.53 8.19 10.07
C ASN A 4 11.13 6.77 10.10
N ARG A 5 10.60 5.81 9.31
CA ARG A 5 11.08 4.42 9.31
C ARG A 5 12.34 4.19 8.48
N ALA A 6 12.50 4.91 7.36
CA ALA A 6 13.66 4.73 6.49
C ALA A 6 15.00 4.96 7.20
N PRO A 7 15.18 6.01 8.02
CA PRO A 7 16.40 6.16 8.81
C PRO A 7 16.74 4.96 9.69
N HIS A 8 15.75 4.30 10.30
CA HIS A 8 15.95 3.12 11.15
C HIS A 8 16.48 1.94 10.31
N MET A 9 15.87 1.70 9.13
CA MET A 9 16.30 0.67 8.18
C MET A 9 17.75 0.90 7.71
N LEU A 10 18.09 2.14 7.35
CA LEU A 10 19.43 2.50 6.86
C LEU A 10 20.51 2.39 7.94
N LYS A 11 20.15 2.61 9.21
CA LYS A 11 21.07 2.46 10.36
C LYS A 11 21.11 1.04 10.92
N ASN A 12 20.24 0.15 10.43
CA ASN A 12 20.00 -1.17 11.02
C ASN A 12 19.71 -1.08 12.54
N ASP A 13 18.90 -0.07 12.90
CA ASP A 13 18.47 0.22 14.25
C ASP A 13 17.06 -0.32 14.44
N TRP A 14 16.93 -1.32 15.31
CA TRP A 14 15.66 -1.99 15.61
C TRP A 14 15.11 -1.63 16.99
N HIS A 15 15.67 -0.59 17.63
CA HIS A 15 15.08 -0.02 18.83
C HIS A 15 13.61 0.36 18.56
N PRO A 16 12.65 -0.10 19.39
CA PRO A 16 11.23 0.01 19.07
C PRO A 16 10.67 1.43 19.30
N TYR A 17 11.04 2.37 18.44
CA TYR A 17 10.41 3.69 18.38
C TYR A 17 8.92 3.56 18.05
N SER A 18 8.57 2.55 17.24
CA SER A 18 7.20 2.08 17.05
C SER A 18 7.20 0.57 16.89
N ALA A 19 6.74 -0.18 17.89
CA ALA A 19 6.79 -1.64 17.83
C ALA A 19 5.83 -2.22 16.79
N LEU A 20 6.24 -3.28 16.09
CA LEU A 20 5.40 -4.01 15.13
C LEU A 20 4.06 -4.45 15.72
N ALA A 21 4.04 -4.85 17.00
CA ALA A 21 2.82 -5.23 17.71
C ALA A 21 1.75 -4.12 17.71
N ILE A 22 2.14 -2.84 17.71
CA ILE A 22 1.22 -1.71 17.76
C ILE A 22 0.48 -1.58 16.43
N ILE A 23 1.21 -1.51 15.32
CA ILE A 23 0.59 -1.38 13.99
C ILE A 23 -0.21 -2.63 13.62
N LEU A 24 0.24 -3.82 14.05
CA LEU A 24 -0.53 -5.05 13.91
C LEU A 24 -1.86 -4.97 14.64
N LYS A 25 -1.87 -4.53 15.91
CA LYS A 25 -3.07 -4.38 16.72
C LYS A 25 -4.04 -3.37 16.10
N ASP A 26 -3.55 -2.21 15.65
CA ASP A 26 -4.40 -1.20 15.01
C ASP A 26 -5.00 -1.72 13.68
N THR A 27 -4.19 -2.39 12.86
CA THR A 27 -4.66 -2.96 11.59
C THR A 27 -5.62 -4.12 11.82
N TYR A 28 -5.41 -4.93 12.86
CA TYR A 28 -6.35 -5.98 13.26
C TYR A 28 -7.73 -5.39 13.56
N ILE A 29 -7.82 -4.32 14.37
CA ILE A 29 -9.08 -3.64 14.68
C ILE A 29 -9.78 -3.18 13.39
N VAL A 30 -9.05 -2.58 12.45
CA VAL A 30 -9.59 -2.15 11.15
C VAL A 30 -10.13 -3.34 10.36
N THR A 31 -9.33 -4.40 10.19
CA THR A 31 -9.74 -5.58 9.39
C THR A 31 -10.86 -6.40 10.03
N ASP A 32 -10.93 -6.44 11.36
CA ASP A 32 -11.99 -7.10 12.11
C ASP A 32 -13.30 -6.31 12.01
N THR A 33 -13.22 -4.99 12.15
CA THR A 33 -14.38 -4.10 11.94
C THR A 33 -14.88 -4.17 10.50
N ALA A 34 -13.99 -4.16 9.51
CA ALA A 34 -14.35 -4.29 8.10
C ALA A 34 -15.02 -5.64 7.79
N ARG A 35 -14.61 -6.72 8.47
CA ARG A 35 -15.25 -8.03 8.30
C ARG A 35 -16.72 -8.00 8.70
N GLY A 36 -17.05 -7.24 9.75
CA GLY A 36 -18.42 -7.00 10.21
C GLY A 36 -19.22 -8.28 10.42
N THR A 37 -20.53 -8.20 10.20
CA THR A 37 -21.39 -9.39 10.06
C THR A 37 -21.60 -9.71 8.57
N LEU A 38 -22.09 -10.91 8.24
CA LEU A 38 -22.24 -11.37 6.85
C LEU A 38 -23.12 -10.45 5.96
N GLY A 39 -23.98 -9.60 6.56
CA GLY A 39 -24.81 -8.63 5.84
C GLY A 39 -24.25 -7.20 5.79
N ASP A 40 -23.13 -6.93 6.46
CA ASP A 40 -22.54 -5.59 6.63
C ASP A 40 -21.00 -5.61 6.50
N SER A 41 -20.47 -6.60 5.79
CA SER A 41 -19.03 -6.74 5.56
C SER A 41 -18.56 -5.76 4.50
N PHE A 42 -17.44 -5.08 4.77
CA PHE A 42 -16.72 -4.23 3.84
C PHE A 42 -15.46 -4.92 3.30
N SER A 43 -15.23 -4.82 1.99
CA SER A 43 -14.01 -5.36 1.39
C SER A 43 -12.84 -4.39 1.56
N ALA A 44 -11.87 -4.75 2.42
CA ALA A 44 -10.65 -3.97 2.67
C ALA A 44 -9.37 -4.71 2.24
N PRO A 45 -9.18 -5.01 0.93
CA PRO A 45 -8.05 -5.80 0.45
C PRO A 45 -6.67 -5.22 0.80
N LEU A 46 -6.49 -3.89 0.82
CA LEU A 46 -5.20 -3.28 1.15
C LEU A 46 -4.90 -3.42 2.64
N ALA A 47 -5.87 -3.11 3.51
CA ALA A 47 -5.72 -3.33 4.96
C ALA A 47 -5.46 -4.80 5.31
N ASN A 48 -6.16 -5.73 4.65
CA ASN A 48 -5.95 -7.18 4.82
C ASN A 48 -4.54 -7.61 4.39
N THR A 49 -4.03 -7.08 3.28
CA THR A 49 -2.68 -7.40 2.79
C THR A 49 -1.61 -6.86 3.75
N ALA A 50 -1.80 -5.65 4.28
CA ALA A 50 -0.93 -5.08 5.30
C ALA A 50 -0.95 -5.92 6.59
N HIS A 51 -2.14 -6.29 7.08
CA HIS A 51 -2.32 -7.14 8.25
C HIS A 51 -1.57 -8.47 8.11
N TYR A 52 -1.72 -9.14 6.97
CA TYR A 52 -1.01 -10.39 6.69
C TYR A 52 0.51 -10.22 6.69
N THR A 53 1.01 -9.12 6.12
CA THR A 53 2.46 -8.80 6.13
C THR A 53 2.97 -8.59 7.56
N TYR A 54 2.18 -7.94 8.43
CA TYR A 54 2.53 -7.78 9.84
C TYR A 54 2.57 -9.11 10.59
N LEU A 55 1.64 -10.04 10.30
CA LEU A 55 1.67 -11.38 10.86
C LEU A 55 2.91 -12.17 10.43
N GLN A 56 3.36 -12.03 9.19
CA GLN A 56 4.64 -12.61 8.75
C GLN A 56 5.82 -12.08 9.57
N GLY A 57 5.85 -10.77 9.84
CA GLY A 57 6.85 -10.16 10.71
C GLY A 57 6.83 -10.73 12.14
N VAL A 58 5.64 -10.96 12.69
CA VAL A 58 5.50 -11.62 13.99
C VAL A 58 6.02 -13.06 13.97
N GLN A 59 5.72 -13.82 12.92
CA GLN A 59 6.24 -15.19 12.74
C GLN A 59 7.78 -15.20 12.62
N ALA A 60 8.37 -14.14 12.06
CA ALA A 60 9.82 -13.92 12.03
C ALA A 60 10.41 -13.41 13.36
N GLY A 61 9.60 -13.26 14.40
CA GLY A 61 10.05 -12.83 15.74
C GLY A 61 10.13 -11.32 15.96
N PHE A 62 9.61 -10.50 15.04
CA PHE A 62 9.78 -9.03 15.08
C PHE A 62 8.74 -8.31 15.93
N MET A 63 7.89 -9.04 16.68
CA MET A 63 6.74 -8.46 17.39
C MET A 63 7.11 -7.25 18.28
N LYS A 64 8.24 -7.32 18.98
CA LYS A 64 8.70 -6.28 19.93
C LYS A 64 9.70 -5.31 19.32
N ASP A 65 10.11 -5.51 18.08
CA ASP A 65 11.07 -4.67 17.37
C ASP A 65 10.36 -3.51 16.67
N ASP A 66 11.13 -2.52 16.22
CA ASP A 66 10.62 -1.44 15.36
C ASP A 66 9.89 -1.99 14.12
N ASP A 67 8.76 -1.40 13.76
CA ASP A 67 7.95 -1.81 12.61
C ASP A 67 8.72 -1.72 11.28
N ALA A 68 9.78 -0.89 11.21
CA ALA A 68 10.70 -0.82 10.09
C ALA A 68 11.45 -2.14 9.83
N LYS A 69 11.59 -3.01 10.84
CA LYS A 69 12.29 -4.30 10.72
C LYS A 69 11.61 -5.27 9.76
N LEU A 70 10.34 -5.02 9.38
CA LEU A 70 9.65 -5.76 8.31
C LEU A 70 10.44 -5.81 7.00
N VAL A 71 11.34 -4.85 6.75
CA VAL A 71 12.25 -4.91 5.60
C VAL A 71 13.07 -6.21 5.55
N GLN A 72 13.39 -6.80 6.71
CA GLN A 72 14.15 -8.05 6.78
C GLN A 72 13.40 -9.26 6.20
N LEU A 73 12.07 -9.20 6.08
CA LEU A 73 11.29 -10.25 5.39
C LEU A 73 11.67 -10.36 3.90
N TYR A 74 12.23 -9.31 3.32
CA TYR A 74 12.59 -9.21 1.91
C TYR A 74 14.10 -9.39 1.66
N LEU A 75 14.88 -9.67 2.72
CA LEU A 75 16.32 -9.87 2.62
C LEU A 75 16.67 -11.36 2.75
N PRO A 76 17.78 -11.82 2.15
CA PRO A 76 18.31 -13.13 2.46
C PRO A 76 18.56 -13.28 3.96
N ALA A 77 18.21 -14.42 4.56
CA ALA A 77 18.37 -14.66 6.00
C ALA A 77 19.83 -14.49 6.48
N SER A 78 20.81 -14.75 5.62
CA SER A 78 22.25 -14.55 5.89
C SER A 78 22.70 -13.10 5.79
N GLN A 79 21.84 -12.17 5.35
CA GLN A 79 22.18 -10.77 5.02
C GLN A 79 21.21 -9.78 5.68
N GLY A 80 20.87 -9.98 6.96
CA GLY A 80 19.92 -9.12 7.69
C GLY A 80 20.30 -7.63 7.81
N ASN A 81 21.58 -7.28 7.60
CA ASN A 81 22.09 -5.89 7.61
C ASN A 81 22.41 -5.38 6.18
N LEU A 82 21.88 -6.02 5.13
CA LEU A 82 22.19 -5.63 3.75
C LEU A 82 21.82 -4.18 3.45
N VAL A 83 20.67 -3.72 3.94
CA VAL A 83 20.18 -2.34 3.73
C VAL A 83 21.18 -1.33 4.30
N GLY A 84 21.67 -1.54 5.52
CA GLY A 84 22.67 -0.68 6.15
C GLY A 84 24.02 -0.73 5.44
N GLN A 85 24.45 -1.90 4.97
CA GLN A 85 25.69 -2.05 4.20
C GLN A 85 25.64 -1.28 2.87
N MET A 86 24.50 -1.31 2.18
CA MET A 86 24.32 -0.66 0.88
C MET A 86 24.29 0.87 0.96
N THR A 87 24.20 1.48 2.16
CA THR A 87 24.35 2.93 2.33
C THR A 87 25.72 3.47 1.93
N LYS A 88 26.73 2.59 1.92
CA LYS A 88 28.13 2.92 1.57
C LYS A 88 28.53 2.45 0.17
N ALA A 89 27.62 1.80 -0.56
CA ALA A 89 27.89 1.32 -1.90
C ALA A 89 28.03 2.50 -2.87
N ASP A 90 28.91 2.37 -3.87
CA ASP A 90 29.06 3.37 -4.91
C ASP A 90 27.77 3.45 -5.75
N VAL A 91 27.17 4.64 -5.82
CA VAL A 91 25.95 4.94 -6.58
C VAL A 91 26.10 4.70 -8.09
N ASN A 92 27.33 4.58 -8.58
CA ASN A 92 27.64 4.25 -9.97
C ASN A 92 27.69 2.74 -10.25
N MET A 93 27.53 1.89 -9.22
CA MET A 93 27.33 0.45 -9.42
C MET A 93 25.93 0.17 -9.96
N ASN A 94 25.73 0.39 -11.27
CA ASN A 94 24.80 -0.33 -12.16
C ASN A 94 23.90 0.60 -13.00
N SER A 95 24.42 0.95 -14.17
CA SER A 95 23.65 1.37 -15.36
C SER A 95 22.72 0.27 -15.94
N SER A 96 22.48 -0.83 -15.21
CA SER A 96 21.68 -1.99 -15.62
C SER A 96 20.46 -2.25 -14.71
N HIS A 97 20.17 -1.39 -13.73
CA HIS A 97 19.05 -1.61 -12.83
C HIS A 97 17.71 -1.35 -13.52
N GLN A 98 16.95 -2.44 -13.73
CA GLN A 98 15.56 -2.40 -14.20
C GLN A 98 14.65 -1.61 -13.22
N ILE A 99 15.10 -1.41 -11.99
CA ILE A 99 14.42 -0.66 -10.93
C ILE A 99 15.12 0.69 -10.72
N SER A 100 14.35 1.77 -10.83
CA SER A 100 14.79 3.14 -10.56
C SER A 100 14.13 3.70 -9.30
N LYS A 101 14.60 4.85 -8.81
CA LYS A 101 13.89 5.62 -7.77
C LYS A 101 12.44 5.91 -8.16
N ASP A 102 12.18 6.18 -9.44
CA ASP A 102 10.85 6.48 -9.95
C ASP A 102 9.97 5.24 -9.92
N THR A 103 10.55 4.06 -10.16
CA THR A 103 9.84 2.77 -10.02
C THR A 103 9.35 2.58 -8.57
N VAL A 104 10.18 2.90 -7.58
CA VAL A 104 9.79 2.84 -6.16
C VAL A 104 8.70 3.89 -5.84
N ALA A 105 8.85 5.11 -6.38
CA ALA A 105 7.84 6.15 -6.22
C ALA A 105 6.49 5.75 -6.83
N ASP A 106 6.48 5.13 -8.00
CA ASP A 106 5.27 4.65 -8.68
C ASP A 106 4.57 3.53 -7.89
N LEU A 107 5.33 2.58 -7.32
CA LEU A 107 4.78 1.58 -6.39
C LEU A 107 4.09 2.26 -5.19
N LEU A 108 4.77 3.19 -4.53
CA LEU A 108 4.25 3.89 -3.36
C LEU A 108 3.02 4.74 -3.71
N CYS A 109 3.04 5.48 -4.82
CA CYS A 109 1.91 6.29 -5.26
C CYS A 109 0.67 5.42 -5.52
N GLY A 110 0.83 4.28 -6.20
CA GLY A 110 -0.26 3.35 -6.44
C GLY A 110 -0.85 2.76 -5.15
N ILE A 111 0.01 2.26 -4.26
CA ILE A 111 -0.41 1.70 -2.96
C ILE A 111 -1.12 2.76 -2.13
N HIS A 112 -0.54 3.96 -2.01
CA HIS A 112 -1.09 5.04 -1.22
C HIS A 112 -2.44 5.51 -1.74
N LEU A 113 -2.61 5.67 -3.05
CA LEU A 113 -3.90 6.08 -3.61
C LEU A 113 -4.97 5.02 -3.36
N ALA A 114 -4.69 3.75 -3.66
CA ALA A 114 -5.62 2.65 -3.42
C ALA A 114 -6.03 2.55 -1.94
N ALA A 115 -5.07 2.61 -1.02
CA ALA A 115 -5.34 2.56 0.42
C ALA A 115 -6.11 3.79 0.92
N SER A 116 -5.85 4.97 0.35
CA SER A 116 -6.55 6.21 0.69
C SER A 116 -8.03 6.14 0.30
N VAL A 117 -8.31 5.66 -0.92
CA VAL A 117 -9.69 5.48 -1.41
C VAL A 117 -10.41 4.39 -0.61
N GLU A 118 -9.75 3.26 -0.34
CA GLU A 118 -10.29 2.19 0.53
C GLU A 118 -10.66 2.72 1.92
N GLY A 119 -9.76 3.49 2.55
CA GLY A 119 -10.01 4.06 3.88
C GLY A 119 -11.22 5.00 3.92
N MET A 120 -11.37 5.86 2.92
CA MET A 120 -12.52 6.77 2.84
C MET A 120 -13.83 6.05 2.47
N ALA A 121 -13.75 5.03 1.60
CA ALA A 121 -14.87 4.14 1.31
C ALA A 121 -15.34 3.41 2.57
N PHE A 122 -14.40 2.93 3.39
CA PHE A 122 -14.71 2.30 4.65
C PHE A 122 -15.34 3.28 5.65
N CYS A 123 -14.83 4.52 5.71
CA CYS A 123 -15.46 5.57 6.53
C CYS A 123 -16.91 5.85 6.12
N LYS A 124 -17.22 5.84 4.82
CA LYS A 124 -18.60 5.94 4.33
C LYS A 124 -19.44 4.71 4.72
N HIS A 125 -18.87 3.51 4.59
CA HIS A 125 -19.53 2.25 4.93
C HIS A 125 -19.97 2.21 6.39
N LEU A 126 -19.10 2.60 7.32
CA LEU A 126 -19.40 2.61 8.76
C LEU A 126 -20.56 3.53 9.15
N GLY A 127 -20.87 4.54 8.30
CA GLY A 127 -21.89 5.53 8.59
C GLY A 127 -21.53 6.44 9.77
N GLY A 128 -22.22 7.58 9.90
CA GLY A 128 -22.04 8.50 11.04
C GLY A 128 -20.68 9.21 11.13
N ILE A 129 -19.74 8.95 10.20
CA ILE A 129 -18.44 9.61 10.12
C ILE A 129 -18.52 10.76 9.12
N ASP A 130 -18.17 11.96 9.60
CA ASP A 130 -18.02 13.15 8.74
C ASP A 130 -16.72 13.03 7.91
N ARG A 131 -16.87 12.83 6.59
CA ARG A 131 -15.74 12.57 5.68
C ARG A 131 -14.83 13.79 5.51
N PRO A 132 -15.33 15.02 5.36
CA PRO A 132 -14.52 16.23 5.48
C PRO A 132 -13.67 16.29 6.75
N LEU A 133 -14.26 16.06 7.92
CA LEU A 133 -13.50 16.03 9.18
C LEU A 133 -12.46 14.90 9.19
N MET A 134 -12.82 13.72 8.69
CA MET A 134 -11.90 12.59 8.57
C MET A 134 -10.70 12.93 7.68
N TYR A 135 -10.93 13.62 6.57
CA TYR A 135 -9.85 14.12 5.70
C TYR A 135 -8.92 15.08 6.46
N GLU A 136 -9.45 16.01 7.25
CA GLU A 136 -8.61 16.93 8.04
C GLU A 136 -7.75 16.18 9.06
N ILE A 137 -8.32 15.19 9.75
CA ILE A 137 -7.62 14.37 10.75
C ILE A 137 -6.49 13.59 10.06
N ILE A 138 -6.81 12.83 9.00
CA ILE A 138 -5.83 11.97 8.32
C ILE A 138 -4.72 12.82 7.69
N SER A 139 -5.04 13.99 7.14
CA SER A 139 -4.06 14.89 6.51
C SER A 139 -3.00 15.41 7.49
N LYS A 140 -3.26 15.35 8.79
CA LYS A 140 -2.34 15.79 9.86
C LYS A 140 -1.78 14.63 10.67
N ALA A 141 -2.23 13.40 10.41
CA ALA A 141 -1.78 12.21 11.12
C ALA A 141 -0.41 11.71 10.63
N ALA A 142 0.28 10.93 11.47
CA ALA A 142 1.59 10.36 11.14
C ALA A 142 1.57 9.40 9.92
N GLY A 143 0.39 8.84 9.62
CA GLY A 143 0.10 7.97 8.49
C GLY A 143 -0.24 8.69 7.18
N TRP A 144 -0.24 10.04 7.17
CA TRP A 144 -0.48 10.83 5.96
C TRP A 144 0.48 10.46 4.82
N ASN A 145 -0.03 10.59 3.59
CA ASN A 145 0.74 10.45 2.36
C ASN A 145 0.30 11.51 1.32
N ALA A 146 1.19 11.84 0.38
CA ALA A 146 0.94 12.88 -0.61
C ALA A 146 -0.25 12.59 -1.56
N MET A 147 -0.52 11.32 -1.87
CA MET A 147 -1.67 10.94 -2.71
C MET A 147 -2.99 11.24 -2.01
N PHE A 148 -3.07 11.07 -0.69
CA PHE A 148 -4.26 11.39 0.11
C PHE A 148 -4.63 12.87 -0.03
N THR A 149 -3.70 13.78 0.28
CA THR A 149 -3.95 15.24 0.20
C THR A 149 -4.12 15.74 -1.23
N LYS A 150 -3.58 15.03 -2.22
CA LYS A 150 -3.73 15.40 -3.63
C LYS A 150 -5.09 14.98 -4.18
N CYS A 151 -5.46 13.71 -4.01
CA CYS A 151 -6.58 13.09 -4.74
C CYS A 151 -7.90 13.13 -3.97
N ILE A 152 -7.88 13.01 -2.64
CA ILE A 152 -9.10 12.90 -1.82
C ILE A 152 -9.98 14.18 -1.85
N PRO A 153 -9.44 15.41 -1.90
CA PRO A 153 -10.28 16.61 -1.99
C PRO A 153 -11.29 16.60 -3.14
N GLY A 154 -10.88 16.19 -4.35
CA GLY A 154 -11.79 16.13 -5.50
C GLY A 154 -12.84 15.02 -5.40
N MET A 155 -12.59 13.99 -4.58
CA MET A 155 -13.53 12.89 -4.34
C MET A 155 -14.54 13.23 -3.23
N LEU A 156 -14.14 14.06 -2.26
CA LEU A 156 -15.02 14.54 -1.18
C LEU A 156 -16.24 15.29 -1.74
N GLU A 157 -16.06 16.14 -2.75
CA GLU A 157 -17.13 16.93 -3.36
C GLU A 157 -18.25 16.06 -3.93
N LYS A 158 -17.88 14.90 -4.49
CA LYS A 158 -18.82 13.95 -5.11
C LYS A 158 -19.28 12.85 -4.15
N ASP A 159 -18.64 12.75 -2.98
CA ASP A 159 -18.77 11.65 -2.03
C ASP A 159 -18.72 10.25 -2.69
N SER A 160 -17.84 10.11 -3.68
CA SER A 160 -17.64 8.85 -4.40
C SER A 160 -16.27 8.25 -4.09
N TRP A 161 -16.27 7.03 -3.57
CA TRP A 161 -15.09 6.38 -3.00
C TRP A 161 -14.70 5.13 -3.79
N SER A 162 -14.59 5.30 -5.11
CA SER A 162 -14.02 4.29 -6.00
C SER A 162 -12.82 4.88 -6.72
N LEU A 163 -11.80 4.07 -6.98
CA LEU A 163 -10.67 4.47 -7.81
C LEU A 163 -11.14 4.89 -9.21
N ALA A 164 -12.26 4.35 -9.70
CA ALA A 164 -12.81 4.73 -11.00
C ALA A 164 -13.38 6.17 -11.02
N ASP A 165 -13.61 6.79 -9.86
CA ASP A 165 -14.05 8.18 -9.74
C ASP A 165 -12.90 9.16 -9.43
N CYS A 166 -11.68 8.64 -9.25
CA CYS A 166 -10.49 9.43 -9.00
C CYS A 166 -9.83 9.82 -10.33
N ALA A 167 -9.66 11.13 -10.55
CA ALA A 167 -9.11 11.66 -11.79
C ALA A 167 -7.68 11.17 -12.08
N GLU A 168 -6.87 10.96 -11.05
CA GLU A 168 -5.50 10.49 -11.19
C GLU A 168 -5.36 8.97 -11.35
N ALA A 169 -6.44 8.21 -11.14
CA ALA A 169 -6.34 6.76 -11.00
C ALA A 169 -5.86 6.04 -12.26
N GLU A 170 -6.21 6.54 -13.45
CA GLU A 170 -5.77 5.93 -14.72
C GLU A 170 -4.24 5.99 -14.85
N GLU A 171 -3.66 7.18 -14.74
CA GLU A 171 -2.21 7.38 -14.89
C GLU A 171 -1.43 6.74 -13.74
N VAL A 172 -1.93 6.84 -12.50
CA VAL A 172 -1.30 6.18 -11.34
C VAL A 172 -1.36 4.66 -11.49
N GLY A 173 -2.49 4.10 -11.93
CA GLY A 173 -2.66 2.67 -12.17
C GLY A 173 -1.75 2.14 -13.28
N ARG A 174 -1.59 2.89 -14.38
CA ARG A 174 -0.65 2.56 -15.47
C ARG A 174 0.79 2.49 -14.96
N LYS A 175 1.25 3.52 -14.25
CA LYS A 175 2.60 3.57 -13.65
C LYS A 175 2.83 2.45 -12.63
N LEU A 176 1.86 2.19 -11.77
CA LEU A 176 1.89 1.07 -10.83
C LEU A 176 2.06 -0.27 -11.56
N SER A 177 1.30 -0.48 -12.64
CA SER A 177 1.40 -1.70 -13.46
C SER A 177 2.80 -1.91 -14.03
N GLU A 178 3.38 -0.86 -14.63
CA GLU A 178 4.75 -0.89 -15.16
C GLU A 178 5.79 -1.17 -14.06
N ALA A 179 5.60 -0.59 -12.88
CA ALA A 179 6.49 -0.79 -11.75
C ALA A 179 6.41 -2.22 -11.18
N VAL A 180 5.20 -2.77 -11.03
CA VAL A 180 4.98 -4.16 -10.62
C VAL A 180 5.61 -5.14 -11.63
N GLU A 181 5.47 -4.86 -12.93
CA GLU A 181 6.09 -5.67 -13.97
C GLU A 181 7.61 -5.68 -13.89
N LYS A 182 8.25 -4.55 -13.58
CA LYS A 182 9.70 -4.50 -13.35
C LYS A 182 10.11 -5.32 -12.13
N CYS A 183 9.37 -5.25 -11.02
CA CYS A 183 9.62 -6.10 -9.84
C CYS A 183 9.47 -7.59 -10.18
N ARG A 184 8.46 -7.95 -10.97
CA ARG A 184 8.24 -9.33 -11.43
C ARG A 184 9.42 -9.84 -12.25
N LYS A 185 9.98 -9.03 -13.15
CA LYS A 185 11.14 -9.41 -13.99
C LYS A 185 12.39 -9.74 -13.19
N ILE A 186 12.56 -9.15 -12.01
CA ILE A 186 13.67 -9.44 -11.10
C ILE A 186 13.31 -10.45 -10.00
N GLY A 187 12.11 -11.05 -10.05
CA GLY A 187 11.64 -12.02 -9.05
C GLY A 187 11.41 -11.41 -7.67
N TYR A 188 11.19 -10.09 -7.56
CA TYR A 188 11.00 -9.42 -6.27
C TYR A 188 9.52 -9.34 -5.90
N PRO A 189 9.12 -9.80 -4.70
CA PRO A 189 7.72 -9.81 -4.29
C PRO A 189 7.24 -8.41 -3.86
N CYS A 190 6.10 -7.99 -4.38
CA CYS A 190 5.47 -6.71 -4.03
C CYS A 190 3.97 -6.90 -3.67
N PRO A 191 3.63 -7.59 -2.57
CA PRO A 191 2.25 -7.98 -2.27
C PRO A 191 1.30 -6.78 -2.15
N MET A 192 1.72 -5.71 -1.48
CA MET A 192 0.91 -4.48 -1.37
C MET A 192 0.64 -3.84 -2.73
N ALA A 193 1.65 -3.79 -3.62
CA ALA A 193 1.51 -3.22 -4.95
C ALA A 193 0.62 -4.08 -5.85
N ALA A 194 0.72 -5.41 -5.73
CA ALA A 194 -0.14 -6.34 -6.46
C ALA A 194 -1.61 -6.22 -6.02
N ALA A 195 -1.87 -6.13 -4.71
CA ALA A 195 -3.20 -5.89 -4.16
C ALA A 195 -3.78 -4.55 -4.63
N ALA A 196 -2.97 -3.47 -4.61
CA ALA A 196 -3.35 -2.18 -5.15
C ALA A 196 -3.69 -2.24 -6.65
N LEU A 197 -2.80 -2.86 -7.46
CA LEU A 197 -2.97 -2.98 -8.90
C LEU A 197 -4.26 -3.72 -9.28
N GLN A 198 -4.64 -4.73 -8.50
CA GLN A 198 -5.91 -5.41 -8.67
C GLN A 198 -7.11 -4.44 -8.52
N GLN A 199 -7.05 -3.50 -7.57
CA GLN A 199 -8.10 -2.50 -7.38
C GLN A 199 -8.17 -1.50 -8.55
N PHE A 200 -7.01 -1.06 -9.06
CA PHE A 200 -6.97 -0.24 -10.28
C PHE A 200 -7.53 -0.99 -11.49
N THR A 201 -7.28 -2.29 -11.58
CA THR A 201 -7.83 -3.14 -12.66
C THR A 201 -9.35 -3.17 -12.56
N PHE A 202 -9.92 -3.45 -11.39
CA PHE A 202 -11.39 -3.41 -11.21
C PHE A 202 -11.99 -2.05 -11.56
N ALA A 203 -11.34 -0.97 -11.14
CA ALA A 203 -11.77 0.39 -11.48
C ALA A 203 -11.80 0.62 -13.00
N SER A 204 -10.76 0.18 -13.72
CA SER A 204 -10.66 0.32 -15.18
C SER A 204 -11.72 -0.48 -15.97
N LEU A 205 -12.33 -1.49 -15.33
CA LEU A 205 -13.34 -2.35 -15.93
C LEU A 205 -14.77 -1.86 -15.66
N ARG A 206 -15.00 -0.95 -14.71
CA ARG A 206 -16.33 -0.53 -14.25
C ARG A 206 -17.25 -0.10 -15.40
N ASP A 207 -16.72 0.68 -16.34
CA ASP A 207 -17.48 1.28 -17.43
C ASP A 207 -17.26 0.56 -18.78
N ARG A 208 -16.51 -0.55 -18.80
CA ARG A 208 -16.29 -1.34 -20.02
C ARG A 208 -17.54 -2.13 -20.38
N LYS A 209 -18.04 -1.90 -21.59
CA LYS A 209 -19.10 -2.73 -22.21
C LYS A 209 -18.46 -3.86 -23.00
N LEU A 210 -18.88 -5.10 -22.74
CA LEU A 210 -18.49 -6.26 -23.55
C LEU A 210 -19.15 -6.14 -24.93
N THR A 211 -18.43 -5.66 -25.93
CA THR A 211 -18.90 -5.65 -27.31
C THR A 211 -18.63 -7.02 -27.93
N SER A 212 -19.66 -7.86 -27.91
CA SER A 212 -19.76 -9.23 -28.44
C SER A 212 -19.07 -10.34 -27.61
N LEU A 213 -19.89 -11.25 -27.07
CA LEU A 213 -19.48 -12.61 -26.74
C LEU A 213 -19.35 -13.37 -28.07
N GLY A 214 -18.22 -13.18 -28.77
CA GLY A 214 -17.91 -14.01 -29.92
C GLY A 214 -17.84 -15.47 -29.48
N ARG A 215 -18.76 -16.31 -29.98
CA ARG A 215 -18.68 -17.78 -29.92
C ARG A 215 -17.50 -18.27 -30.80
N GLY A 216 -16.27 -17.91 -30.44
CA GLY A 216 -15.07 -18.17 -31.21
C GLY A 216 -14.11 -19.16 -30.57
N ASP A 217 -13.98 -19.14 -29.24
CA ASP A 217 -12.98 -19.95 -28.54
C ASP A 217 -13.65 -20.86 -27.51
N ARG A 218 -14.02 -22.06 -27.96
CA ARG A 218 -14.11 -23.26 -27.11
C ARG A 218 -12.88 -24.10 -27.33
#